data_AF-A0A1I0WPJ7-F1
#
_entry.id   AF-A0A1I0WPJ7-F1
#
_cell.length_a   1.000
_cell.length_b   1.000
_cell.length_c   1.000
_cell.angle_alpha   90.00
_cell.angle_beta   90.00
_cell.angle_gamma   90.00
#
_symmetry.space_group_name_H-M   'P 1'
#
loop_
_entity.id
_entity.type
_entity.pdbx_description
1 polymer ?
#
loop_
_entity_poly.entity_id
_entity_poly.type
_entity_poly.pdbx_seq_one_letter_code
_entity_poly.pdbx_strand_id
1 'polypeptide(L)'
;MTPEYNHATTGALKNAIDYLYKEWNHKAAGFVSYGGNGGVRAVENLRLIMGELMVADVRTQVTLSLITDFENFNELKPASYQVDALHELLDEIISWSKALKPLRT
;
A
#
# COMPACT_ATOMS: atom_id res chain seq x y z
N MET A 1 -0.73 -0.66 -4.67
CA MET A 1 0.17 0.48 -4.95
C MET A 1 -0.67 1.73 -5.23
N THR A 2 -0.25 2.93 -4.83
CA THR A 2 -1.02 4.17 -5.09
C THR A 2 -0.14 5.41 -5.20
N PRO A 3 -0.46 6.37 -6.08
CA PRO A 3 0.00 7.74 -5.88
C PRO A 3 -0.78 8.43 -4.74
N GLU A 4 -0.25 9.55 -4.26
CA GLU A 4 -1.00 10.52 -3.44
C GLU A 4 -1.51 11.68 -4.30
N TYR A 5 -2.83 11.83 -4.37
CA TYR A 5 -3.50 12.93 -5.06
C TYR A 5 -4.20 13.80 -4.02
N ASN A 6 -3.88 15.09 -3.98
CA ASN A 6 -4.50 16.07 -3.08
C ASN A 6 -4.58 15.60 -1.62
N HIS A 7 -3.48 15.08 -1.07
CA HIS A 7 -3.38 14.56 0.30
C HIS A 7 -4.25 13.32 0.59
N ALA A 8 -4.64 12.54 -0.43
CA ALA A 8 -5.48 11.35 -0.27
C ALA A 8 -5.13 10.21 -1.24
N THR A 9 -5.79 9.06 -1.05
CA THR A 9 -5.82 7.97 -2.04
C THR A 9 -6.54 8.40 -3.30
N THR A 10 -6.25 7.76 -4.44
CA THR A 10 -6.91 8.11 -5.69
C THR A 10 -8.38 7.70 -5.70
N GLY A 11 -9.22 8.51 -6.36
CA GLY A 11 -10.63 8.16 -6.55
C GLY A 11 -10.82 6.84 -7.31
N ALA A 12 -9.96 6.56 -8.30
CA ALA A 12 -9.99 5.30 -9.04
C ALA A 12 -9.72 4.08 -8.14
N LEU A 13 -8.68 4.16 -7.29
CA LEU A 13 -8.37 3.09 -6.34
C LEU A 13 -9.48 2.93 -5.30
N LYS A 14 -10.00 4.02 -4.74
CA LYS A 14 -11.10 3.98 -3.79
C LYS A 14 -12.34 3.33 -4.39
N ASN A 15 -12.72 3.71 -5.61
CA ASN A 15 -13.86 3.13 -6.32
C ASN A 15 -13.68 1.62 -6.56
N ALA A 16 -12.48 1.18 -6.94
CA ALA A 16 -12.19 -0.25 -7.14
C ALA A 16 -12.26 -1.05 -5.82
N ILE A 17 -11.75 -0.49 -4.73
CA ILE A 17 -11.82 -1.09 -3.39
C ILE A 17 -13.28 -1.20 -2.93
N ASP A 18 -14.06 -0.13 -3.08
CA ASP A 18 -15.46 -0.08 -2.67
C ASP A 18 -16.32 -1.06 -3.48
N TYR A 19 -16.09 -1.15 -4.79
CA TYR A 19 -16.82 -2.05 -5.68
C TYR A 19 -16.62 -3.52 -5.30
N LEU A 20 -15.42 -3.89 -4.86
CA LEU A 20 -15.02 -5.26 -4.50
C LEU A 20 -15.02 -5.52 -2.99
N TYR A 21 -15.88 -4.81 -2.23
CA TYR A 21 -15.87 -4.83 -0.76
C TYR A 21 -15.73 -6.25 -0.16
N LYS A 22 -16.58 -7.19 -0.59
CA LYS A 22 -16.65 -8.54 -0.01
C LYS A 22 -15.41 -9.38 -0.33
N GLU A 23 -14.84 -9.17 -1.50
CA GLU A 23 -13.70 -9.90 -2.02
C GLU A 23 -12.42 -9.59 -1.23
N TRP A 24 -12.38 -8.49 -0.47
CA TRP A 24 -11.24 -8.11 0.35
C TRP A 24 -11.24 -8.72 1.75
N ASN A 25 -12.41 -9.08 2.29
CA ASN A 25 -12.57 -9.52 3.67
C ASN A 25 -11.55 -10.60 4.07
N HIS A 26 -10.99 -10.45 5.27
CA HIS A 26 -10.05 -11.38 5.89
C HIS A 26 -8.76 -11.62 5.09
N LYS A 27 -8.38 -10.66 4.24
CA LYS A 27 -7.07 -10.63 3.59
C LYS A 27 -6.10 -9.74 4.37
N ALA A 28 -4.83 -9.90 4.04
CA ALA A 28 -3.78 -8.97 4.48
C ALA A 28 -3.48 -7.98 3.36
N ALA A 29 -3.11 -6.76 3.72
CA ALA A 29 -2.65 -5.74 2.78
C ALA A 29 -1.30 -5.17 3.22
N GLY A 30 -0.55 -4.67 2.24
CA GLY A 30 0.55 -3.76 2.51
C GLY A 30 0.68 -2.79 1.34
N PHE A 31 1.43 -1.72 1.59
CA PHE A 31 1.35 -0.53 0.75
C PHE A 31 2.70 -0.17 0.14
N VAL A 32 2.64 0.13 -1.15
CA VAL A 32 3.67 0.86 -1.88
C VAL A 32 3.02 2.13 -2.39
N SER A 33 3.52 3.28 -1.96
CA SER A 33 3.02 4.58 -2.37
C SER A 33 4.09 5.42 -3.02
N TYR A 34 3.66 6.42 -3.79
CA TYR A 34 4.57 7.40 -4.38
C TYR A 34 3.95 8.79 -4.43
N GLY A 35 4.80 9.81 -4.41
CA GLY A 35 4.38 11.22 -4.44
C GLY A 35 5.51 12.15 -4.01
N GLY A 36 5.24 13.45 -3.90
CA GLY A 36 6.24 14.43 -3.44
C GLY A 36 6.86 14.03 -2.10
N ASN A 37 6.02 13.62 -1.15
CA ASN A 37 6.42 13.11 0.17
C ASN A 37 6.27 11.58 0.27
N GLY A 38 6.52 10.84 -0.81
CA GLY A 38 6.44 9.37 -0.79
C GLY A 38 5.02 8.80 -0.75
N GLY A 39 3.99 9.64 -0.82
CA GLY A 39 2.58 9.25 -0.83
C GLY A 39 2.03 8.77 0.51
N VAL A 40 2.66 9.17 1.62
CA VAL A 40 2.33 8.70 2.98
C VAL A 40 0.87 8.97 3.38
N ARG A 41 0.27 10.09 2.96
CA ARG A 41 -1.10 10.44 3.37
C ARG A 41 -2.14 9.59 2.64
N ALA A 42 -1.85 9.20 1.40
CA ALA A 42 -2.67 8.22 0.70
C ALA A 42 -2.70 6.89 1.45
N VAL A 43 -1.57 6.47 2.02
CA VAL A 43 -1.51 5.26 2.86
C VAL A 43 -2.29 5.44 4.16
N GLU A 44 -2.17 6.57 4.85
CA GLU A 44 -2.95 6.85 6.06
C GLU A 44 -4.47 6.77 5.81
N ASN A 45 -4.94 7.31 4.68
CA ASN A 45 -6.32 7.17 4.24
C ASN A 45 -6.69 5.69 4.03
N LEU A 46 -5.85 4.95 3.30
CA LEU A 46 -6.09 3.54 2.99
C LEU A 46 -6.11 2.66 4.24
N ARG A 47 -5.28 2.92 5.26
CA ARG A 47 -5.29 2.15 6.51
C ARG A 47 -6.63 2.24 7.23
N LEU A 48 -7.22 3.45 7.31
CA LEU A 48 -8.56 3.63 7.85
C LEU A 48 -9.61 2.87 7.03
N ILE A 49 -9.49 2.92 5.70
CA ILE A 49 -10.40 2.20 4.79
C ILE A 49 -10.26 0.69 4.95
N MET A 50 -9.04 0.14 5.04
CA MET A 50 -8.81 -1.30 5.21
C MET A 50 -9.47 -1.85 6.49
N GLY A 51 -9.47 -1.06 7.57
CA GLY A 51 -10.18 -1.40 8.80
C GLY A 51 -11.68 -1.66 8.58
N GLU A 52 -12.34 -0.85 7.75
CA GLU A 52 -13.76 -1.03 7.39
C GLU A 52 -14.00 -2.27 6.50
N LEU A 53 -13.01 -2.63 5.68
CA LEU A 53 -13.07 -3.81 4.79
C LEU A 53 -12.62 -5.12 5.45
N MET A 54 -12.41 -5.14 6.77
CA MET A 54 -11.90 -6.33 7.47
C MET A 54 -10.56 -6.84 6.90
N VAL A 55 -9.73 -5.93 6.39
CA VAL A 55 -8.40 -6.22 5.86
C VAL A 55 -7.36 -5.83 6.90
N ALA A 56 -6.45 -6.75 7.21
CA ALA A 56 -5.35 -6.49 8.13
C ALA A 56 -4.17 -5.88 7.37
N ASP A 57 -3.85 -4.60 7.58
CA ASP A 57 -2.66 -3.98 7.00
C ASP A 57 -1.42 -4.14 7.87
N VAL A 58 -0.29 -4.41 7.22
CA VAL A 58 1.00 -4.52 7.91
C VAL A 58 1.62 -3.14 8.18
N ARG A 59 2.55 -3.08 9.15
CA ARG A 59 3.14 -1.80 9.58
C ARG A 59 4.07 -1.25 8.51
N THR A 60 4.93 -2.09 7.94
CA THR A 60 5.94 -1.68 6.97
C THR A 60 5.28 -1.19 5.69
N GLN A 61 5.90 -0.21 5.02
CA GLN A 61 5.44 0.34 3.75
C GLN A 61 6.62 0.85 2.94
N VAL A 62 6.47 0.84 1.61
CA VAL A 62 7.44 1.47 0.70
C VAL A 62 6.89 2.83 0.28
N THR A 63 7.70 3.88 0.43
CA THR A 63 7.31 5.27 0.16
C THR A 63 8.28 5.91 -0.82
N LEU A 64 7.94 5.89 -2.10
CA LEU A 64 8.82 6.35 -3.18
C LEU A 64 8.63 7.86 -3.41
N SER A 65 9.66 8.66 -3.14
CA SER A 65 9.61 10.08 -3.47
C SER A 65 9.80 10.30 -4.96
N LEU A 66 8.93 11.08 -5.57
CA LEU A 66 9.08 11.52 -6.97
C LEU A 66 10.36 12.33 -7.22
N ILE A 67 11.00 12.84 -6.16
CA ILE A 67 12.22 13.66 -6.25
C ILE A 67 13.49 12.80 -6.17
N THR A 68 13.49 11.75 -5.35
CA THR A 68 14.71 10.99 -5.04
C THR A 68 14.73 9.57 -5.60
N ASP A 69 13.56 8.99 -5.88
CA ASP A 69 13.44 7.60 -6.34
C ASP A 69 13.10 7.49 -7.83
N PHE A 70 13.03 8.62 -8.55
CA PHE A 70 12.74 8.67 -9.98
C PHE A 70 13.68 9.62 -10.72
N GLU A 71 14.26 9.17 -11.83
CA GLU A 71 14.96 10.04 -12.78
C GLU A 71 13.97 10.60 -13.81
N ASN A 72 14.04 11.92 -14.04
CA ASN A 72 13.15 12.65 -14.96
C ASN A 72 11.64 12.39 -14.73
N PHE A 73 11.24 12.09 -13.48
CA PHE A 73 9.87 11.74 -13.10
C PHE A 73 9.27 10.53 -13.85
N ASN A 74 10.11 9.67 -14.44
CA ASN A 74 9.63 8.56 -15.27
C ASN A 74 10.38 7.25 -15.01
N GLU A 75 11.69 7.29 -14.84
CA GLU A 75 12.50 6.10 -14.64
C GLU A 75 12.66 5.82 -13.14
N LEU A 76 12.12 4.70 -12.67
CA LEU A 76 12.21 4.29 -11.27
C LEU A 76 13.66 3.88 -10.94
N LYS A 77 14.31 4.64 -10.07
CA LYS A 77 15.67 4.40 -9.57
C LYS A 77 15.68 4.57 -8.05
N PRO A 78 15.15 3.57 -7.34
CA PRO A 78 14.89 3.70 -5.92
C PRO A 78 16.20 3.67 -5.13
N ALA A 79 16.25 4.41 -4.04
CA ALA A 79 17.35 4.29 -3.10
C ALA A 79 17.42 2.87 -2.51
N SER A 80 18.62 2.43 -2.11
CA SER A 80 18.83 1.04 -1.64
C SER A 80 17.92 0.65 -0.47
N TYR A 81 17.63 1.58 0.44
CA TYR A 81 16.75 1.32 1.58
C TYR A 81 15.30 0.99 1.18
N GLN A 82 14.85 1.41 -0.01
CA GLN A 82 13.51 1.06 -0.51
C GLN A 82 13.42 -0.43 -0.84
N VAL A 83 14.53 -1.04 -1.26
CA VAL A 83 14.60 -2.48 -1.54
C VAL A 83 14.51 -3.27 -0.23
N ASP A 84 15.22 -2.84 0.80
CA ASP A 84 15.14 -3.45 2.13
C ASP A 84 13.72 -3.33 2.72
N ALA A 85 13.12 -2.14 2.64
CA ALA A 85 11.73 -1.92 3.06
C ALA A 85 10.73 -2.76 2.26
N LEU A 86 10.98 -2.99 0.97
CA LEU A 86 10.14 -3.86 0.14
C LEU A 86 10.24 -5.32 0.57
N HIS A 87 11.44 -5.82 0.89
CA HIS A 87 11.60 -7.19 1.40
C HIS A 87 10.87 -7.37 2.73
N GLU A 88 11.06 -6.45 3.68
CA GLU A 88 10.36 -6.49 4.98
C GLU A 88 8.83 -6.43 4.81
N LEU A 89 8.34 -5.54 3.94
CA LEU A 89 6.93 -5.46 3.57
C LEU A 89 6.39 -6.79 3.04
N LEU A 90 7.11 -7.42 2.11
CA LEU A 90 6.69 -8.68 1.50
C LEU A 90 6.69 -9.82 2.53
N ASP A 91 7.70 -9.89 3.38
CA ASP A 91 7.79 -10.88 4.46
C ASP A 91 6.60 -10.76 5.44
N GLU A 92 6.27 -9.53 5.85
CA GLU A 92 5.11 -9.25 6.70
C GLU A 92 3.79 -9.65 6.03
N ILE A 93 3.55 -9.23 4.78
CA ILE A 93 2.31 -9.55 4.05
C ILE A 93 2.17 -11.07 3.85
N ILE A 94 3.26 -11.77 3.52
CA ILE A 94 3.25 -13.23 3.32
C ILE A 94 2.91 -13.92 4.65
N SER A 95 3.52 -13.48 5.75
CA SER A 95 3.26 -14.03 7.09
C SER A 95 1.78 -13.86 7.48
N TRP A 96 1.26 -12.64 7.39
CA TRP A 96 -0.14 -12.35 7.75
C TRP A 96 -1.13 -13.02 6.81
N SER A 97 -0.83 -13.07 5.50
CA SER A 97 -1.67 -13.77 4.52
C SER A 97 -1.78 -15.26 4.82
N LYS A 98 -0.69 -15.90 5.27
CA LYS A 98 -0.71 -17.31 5.69
C LYS A 98 -1.56 -17.50 6.93
N ALA A 99 -1.39 -16.64 7.94
CA ALA A 99 -2.12 -16.70 9.20
C ALA A 99 -3.64 -16.48 9.03
N LEU A 100 -4.05 -15.55 8.16
CA LEU A 100 -5.45 -15.19 7.94
C LEU A 100 -6.16 -16.08 6.91
N LYS A 101 -5.43 -16.94 6.18
CA LYS A 101 -6.00 -17.82 5.15
C LYS A 101 -7.21 -18.64 5.64
N PRO A 102 -7.25 -19.21 6.87
CA PRO A 102 -8.39 -19.98 7.36
C PRO A 102 -9.68 -19.18 7.55
N LEU A 103 -9.61 -17.84 7.61
CA LEU A 103 -10.78 -16.97 7.78
C LEU A 103 -11.49 -16.64 6.45
N ARG A 104 -10.87 -16.96 5.31
CA ARG A 104 -11.41 -16.70 3.97
C ARG A 104 -12.34 -17.85 3.60
N THR A 105 -13.64 -17.65 3.79
CA THR A 105 -14.72 -18.60 3.44
C THR A 105 -15.20 -18.43 2.01
#